data_AF-A0A3D8IC91-F1
#
_entry.id   AF-A0A3D8IC91-F1
#
_cell.length_a   1.000
_cell.length_b   1.000
_cell.length_c   1.000
_cell.angle_alpha   90.00
_cell.angle_beta   90.00
_cell.angle_gamma   90.00
#
_symmetry.space_group_name_H-M   'P 1'
#
loop_
_entity.id
_entity.type
_entity.pdbx_description
1 polymer ?
#
loop_
_entity_poly.entity_id
_entity_poly.type
_entity_poly.pdbx_seq_one_letter_code
_entity_poly.pdbx_strand_id
1 'polypeptide(L)'
;MDSNVWTSLIGVCGTLGGVFLGALLNPKMQEWQETRRLKRMLKEAMPLDKFIIFNAYRNMFLPLNGMLIIQNPQLDFESIQIINRFDDLIMQLASNVKRLNDERILFAYEEYYGVRYRLALSSRFHSLICKNNKIKEELIKENKQFIKDEVYPLCKK
;
A
#
# COMPACT_ATOMS: atom_id res chain seq x y z
N MET A 1 51.72 27.80 -31.17
CA MET A 1 50.35 27.92 -30.61
C MET A 1 49.72 26.54 -30.73
N ASP A 2 49.84 25.63 -29.75
CA ASP A 2 49.22 24.29 -29.85
C ASP A 2 48.85 23.62 -28.51
N SER A 3 49.30 24.13 -27.36
CA SER A 3 49.04 23.47 -26.07
C SER A 3 47.68 23.78 -25.43
N ASN A 4 46.93 24.77 -25.91
CA ASN A 4 45.65 25.19 -25.31
C ASN A 4 44.42 24.44 -25.87
N VAL A 5 44.54 23.79 -27.03
CA VAL A 5 43.42 23.06 -27.65
C VAL A 5 43.19 21.71 -26.95
N TRP A 6 44.27 21.07 -26.48
CA TRP A 6 44.20 19.76 -25.81
C TRP A 6 43.65 19.84 -24.38
N THR A 7 43.99 20.86 -23.61
CA THR A 7 43.46 21.07 -22.25
C THR A 7 41.98 21.47 -22.27
N SER A 8 41.56 22.23 -23.30
CA SER A 8 40.16 22.58 -23.57
C SER A 8 39.30 21.33 -23.85
N LEU A 9 39.76 20.40 -24.69
CA LEU A 9 39.03 19.16 -25.01
C LEU A 9 38.89 18.21 -23.81
N ILE A 10 39.91 18.10 -22.96
CA ILE A 10 39.87 17.26 -21.75
C ILE A 10 38.90 17.83 -20.72
N GLY A 11 38.85 19.17 -20.57
CA GLY A 11 37.89 19.84 -19.68
C GLY A 11 36.43 19.65 -20.08
N VAL A 12 36.14 19.60 -21.38
CA VAL A 12 34.79 19.36 -21.94
C VAL A 12 34.37 17.90 -21.78
N CYS A 13 35.27 16.94 -21.98
CA CYS A 13 34.98 15.52 -21.74
C CYS A 13 34.78 15.20 -20.25
N GLY A 14 35.54 15.83 -19.34
CA GLY A 14 35.38 15.65 -17.89
C GLY A 14 34.06 16.21 -17.34
N THR A 15 33.60 17.35 -17.86
CA THR A 15 32.33 17.97 -17.47
C THR A 15 31.12 17.21 -18.03
N LEU A 16 31.16 16.77 -19.30
CA LEU A 16 30.12 15.90 -19.85
C LEU A 16 30.07 14.55 -19.11
N GLY A 17 31.21 13.91 -18.85
CA GLY A 17 31.28 12.66 -18.09
C GLY A 17 30.72 12.77 -16.67
N GLY A 18 31.03 13.86 -15.96
CA GLY A 18 30.49 14.14 -14.64
C GLY A 18 28.99 14.42 -14.63
N VAL A 19 28.48 15.13 -15.65
CA VAL A 19 27.03 15.38 -15.82
C VAL A 19 26.28 14.10 -16.16
N PHE A 20 26.82 13.23 -17.01
CA PHE A 20 26.22 11.93 -17.32
C PHE A 20 26.24 10.97 -16.13
N LEU A 21 27.35 10.88 -15.38
CA LEU A 21 27.41 10.08 -14.15
C LEU A 21 26.47 10.63 -13.06
N GLY A 22 26.42 11.95 -12.89
CA GLY A 22 25.47 12.61 -12.00
C GLY A 22 24.02 12.32 -12.39
N ALA A 23 23.69 12.42 -13.67
CA ALA A 23 22.37 12.11 -14.21
C ALA A 23 22.00 10.61 -14.12
N LEU A 24 22.99 9.70 -14.08
CA LEU A 24 22.76 8.26 -13.92
C LEU A 24 22.64 7.83 -12.44
N LEU A 25 23.39 8.50 -11.56
CA LEU A 25 23.42 8.21 -10.12
C LEU A 25 22.24 8.84 -9.39
N ASN A 26 21.81 10.04 -9.78
CA ASN A 26 20.69 10.74 -9.16
C ASN A 26 19.36 9.95 -9.19
N PRO A 27 18.89 9.41 -10.33
CA PRO A 27 17.68 8.59 -10.37
C PRO A 27 17.84 7.29 -9.59
N LYS A 28 19.02 6.65 -9.58
CA LYS A 28 19.28 5.44 -8.78
C LYS A 28 19.25 5.72 -7.28
N MET A 29 19.84 6.83 -6.84
CA MET A 29 19.77 7.24 -5.43
C MET A 29 18.33 7.58 -5.02
N GLN A 30 17.59 8.26 -5.89
CA GLN A 30 16.18 8.58 -5.67
C GLN A 30 15.34 7.31 -5.57
N GLU A 31 15.50 6.34 -6.49
CA GLU A 31 14.85 5.03 -6.42
C GLU A 31 15.18 4.27 -5.14
N TRP A 32 16.43 4.33 -4.68
CA TRP A 32 16.86 3.67 -3.45
C TRP A 32 16.24 4.31 -2.20
N GLN A 33 16.24 5.65 -2.13
CA GLN A 33 15.60 6.39 -1.04
C GLN A 33 14.10 6.15 -1.01
N GLU A 34 13.43 6.19 -2.16
CA GLU A 34 12.00 5.88 -2.27
C GLU A 34 11.71 4.44 -1.83
N THR A 35 12.48 3.47 -2.32
CA THR A 35 12.35 2.06 -1.92
C THR A 35 12.50 1.89 -0.40
N ARG A 36 13.46 2.58 0.21
CA ARG A 36 13.69 2.53 1.66
C ARG A 36 12.53 3.14 2.44
N ARG A 37 11.99 4.27 1.96
CA ARG A 37 10.80 4.91 2.55
C ARG A 37 9.59 3.98 2.48
N LEU A 38 9.31 3.40 1.32
CA LEU A 38 8.18 2.50 1.10
C LEU A 38 8.26 1.23 1.97
N LYS A 39 9.46 0.65 2.11
CA LYS A 39 9.72 -0.47 3.03
C LYS A 39 9.43 -0.10 4.48
N ARG A 40 9.83 1.11 4.91
CA ARG A 40 9.57 1.60 6.26
C ARG A 40 8.06 1.76 6.49
N MET A 41 7.35 2.37 5.55
CA MET A 41 5.89 2.52 5.60
C MET A 41 5.18 1.16 5.75
N LEU A 42 5.60 0.14 4.99
CA LEU A 42 5.04 -1.21 5.14
C LEU A 42 5.34 -1.84 6.50
N LYS A 43 6.53 -1.61 7.05
CA LYS A 43 6.93 -2.15 8.35
C LYS A 43 6.12 -1.53 9.49
N GLU A 44 5.87 -0.23 9.41
CA GLU A 44 5.21 0.58 10.44
C GLU A 44 3.67 0.60 10.29
N ALA A 45 3.14 0.11 9.16
CA ALA A 45 1.71 0.03 8.90
C ALA A 45 0.99 -0.83 9.95
N MET A 46 -0.23 -0.41 10.32
CA MET A 46 -1.08 -1.18 11.22
C MET A 46 -1.55 -2.49 10.56
N PRO A 47 -1.94 -3.52 11.33
CA PRO A 47 -2.42 -4.79 10.76
C PRO A 47 -3.55 -4.62 9.73
N LEU A 48 -4.51 -3.74 10.01
CA LEU A 48 -5.62 -3.42 9.10
C LEU A 48 -5.13 -2.76 7.79
N ASP A 49 -4.13 -1.89 7.86
CA ASP A 49 -3.55 -1.26 6.67
C ASP A 49 -2.83 -2.28 5.80
N LYS A 50 -2.09 -3.20 6.42
CA LYS A 50 -1.41 -4.29 5.70
C LYS A 50 -2.40 -5.24 5.05
N PHE A 51 -3.54 -5.51 5.71
CA PHE A 51 -4.66 -6.23 5.12
C PHE A 51 -5.21 -5.53 3.87
N ILE A 52 -5.45 -4.22 3.92
CA ILE A 52 -5.90 -3.43 2.77
C ILE A 52 -4.88 -3.48 1.63
N ILE A 53 -3.60 -3.23 1.93
CA ILE A 53 -2.49 -3.25 0.97
C ILE A 53 -2.36 -4.62 0.31
N PHE A 54 -2.50 -5.71 1.06
CA PHE A 54 -2.45 -7.07 0.53
C PHE A 54 -3.60 -7.36 -0.44
N ASN A 55 -4.83 -6.95 -0.12
CA ASN A 55 -5.99 -7.12 -1.00
C ASN A 55 -5.87 -6.25 -2.26
N ALA A 56 -5.40 -5.01 -2.12
CA ALA A 56 -5.12 -4.11 -3.24
C ALA A 56 -4.01 -4.66 -4.16
N TYR A 57 -2.97 -5.30 -3.59
CA TYR A 57 -1.92 -5.97 -4.36
C TYR A 57 -2.46 -7.11 -5.21
N ARG A 58 -3.43 -7.85 -4.69
CA ARG A 58 -4.11 -8.95 -5.39
C ARG A 58 -5.17 -8.46 -6.39
N ASN A 59 -5.37 -7.15 -6.50
CA ASN A 59 -6.44 -6.52 -7.29
C ASN A 59 -7.82 -7.09 -6.93
N MET A 60 -8.04 -7.35 -5.63
CA MET A 60 -9.29 -7.91 -5.12
C MET A 60 -10.30 -6.80 -4.83
N PHE A 61 -11.57 -7.11 -5.00
CA PHE A 61 -12.67 -6.22 -4.62
C PHE A 61 -12.91 -6.27 -3.11
N LEU A 62 -13.10 -5.09 -2.50
CA LEU A 62 -13.52 -4.96 -1.11
C LEU A 62 -14.97 -4.44 -1.05
N PRO A 63 -15.97 -5.31 -0.80
CA PRO A 63 -17.38 -4.93 -0.82
C PRO A 63 -17.81 -4.30 0.52
N LEU A 64 -17.34 -3.09 0.81
CA LEU A 64 -17.50 -2.46 2.14
C LEU A 64 -18.97 -2.29 2.59
N ASN A 65 -19.90 -1.79 1.75
CA ASN A 65 -21.30 -1.66 2.20
C ASN A 65 -22.07 -2.98 2.21
N GLY A 66 -21.62 -4.00 1.48
CA GLY A 66 -22.24 -5.33 1.51
C GLY A 66 -21.96 -6.09 2.80
N MET A 67 -21.08 -5.56 3.65
CA MET A 67 -20.71 -6.12 4.95
C MET A 67 -21.48 -5.47 6.10
N LEU A 68 -22.17 -4.34 5.90
CA LEU A 68 -22.96 -3.72 6.97
C LEU A 68 -24.16 -4.60 7.32
N ILE A 69 -24.30 -4.95 8.61
CA ILE A 69 -25.39 -5.80 9.07
C ILE A 69 -26.48 -4.91 9.66
N ILE A 70 -27.66 -4.89 9.02
CA ILE A 70 -28.81 -4.15 9.55
C ILE A 70 -29.28 -4.86 10.83
N GLN A 71 -29.28 -4.12 11.95
CA GLN A 71 -29.78 -4.63 13.22
C GLN A 71 -31.25 -5.01 13.10
N ASN A 72 -31.58 -6.26 13.46
CA ASN A 72 -32.95 -6.71 13.61
C ASN A 72 -33.39 -6.51 15.08
N PRO A 73 -34.52 -5.83 15.35
CA PRO A 73 -35.01 -5.60 16.72
C PRO A 73 -35.30 -6.86 17.53
N GLN A 74 -35.35 -8.03 16.89
CA GLN A 74 -35.53 -9.34 17.54
C GLN A 74 -34.21 -10.00 17.99
N LEU A 75 -33.06 -9.37 17.74
CA LEU A 75 -31.76 -9.92 18.13
C LEU A 75 -31.51 -9.76 19.63
N ASP A 76 -30.84 -10.76 20.21
CA ASP A 76 -30.35 -10.66 21.58
C ASP A 76 -29.20 -9.65 21.71
N PHE A 77 -28.91 -9.25 22.95
CA PHE A 77 -27.90 -8.26 23.26
C PHE A 77 -26.49 -8.64 22.77
N GLU A 78 -26.13 -9.93 22.84
CA GLU A 78 -24.83 -10.43 22.40
C GLU A 78 -24.66 -10.31 20.88
N SER A 79 -25.71 -10.66 20.12
CA SER A 79 -25.77 -10.50 18.67
C SER A 79 -25.67 -9.02 18.26
N ILE A 80 -26.34 -8.12 19.00
CA ILE A 80 -26.24 -6.67 18.77
C ILE A 80 -24.81 -6.17 19.01
N GLN A 81 -24.13 -6.63 20.06
CA GLN A 81 -22.73 -6.27 20.33
C GLN A 81 -21.77 -6.74 19.23
N ILE A 82 -21.98 -7.95 18.70
CA ILE A 82 -21.19 -8.49 17.59
C ILE A 82 -21.40 -7.65 16.33
N ILE A 83 -22.65 -7.28 16.01
CA ILE A 83 -22.97 -6.42 14.87
C ILE A 83 -22.29 -5.06 15.01
N ASN A 84 -22.40 -4.41 16.17
CA ASN A 84 -21.74 -3.12 16.41
C ASN A 84 -20.23 -3.19 16.22
N ARG A 85 -19.58 -4.24 16.75
CA ARG A 85 -18.14 -4.42 16.59
C ARG A 85 -17.75 -4.65 15.12
N PHE A 86 -18.59 -5.33 14.37
CA PHE A 86 -18.37 -5.56 12.94
C PHE A 86 -18.53 -4.27 12.13
N ASP A 87 -19.58 -3.49 12.39
CA ASP A 87 -19.80 -2.20 11.76
C ASP A 87 -18.67 -1.21 12.07
N ASP A 88 -18.18 -1.17 13.31
CA ASP A 88 -17.01 -0.36 13.69
C ASP A 88 -15.76 -0.74 12.89
N LEU A 89 -15.49 -2.05 12.71
CA LEU A 89 -14.38 -2.54 11.89
C LEU A 89 -14.55 -2.13 10.41
N ILE A 90 -15.77 -2.16 9.87
CA ILE A 90 -16.06 -1.72 8.50
C ILE A 90 -15.84 -0.21 8.36
N MET A 91 -16.28 0.59 9.33
CA MET A 91 -16.05 2.05 9.33
C MET A 91 -14.55 2.39 9.40
N GLN A 92 -13.79 1.70 10.26
CA GLN A 92 -12.34 1.86 10.34
C GLN A 92 -11.66 1.45 9.02
N LEU A 93 -12.10 0.36 8.41
CA LEU A 93 -11.61 -0.10 7.12
C LEU A 93 -11.85 0.94 6.01
N ALA A 94 -13.05 1.52 5.94
CA ALA A 94 -13.37 2.59 4.99
C ALA A 94 -12.53 3.85 5.22
N SER A 95 -12.36 4.26 6.48
CA SER A 95 -11.51 5.40 6.86
C SER A 95 -10.04 5.17 6.45
N ASN A 96 -9.51 3.98 6.71
CA ASN A 96 -8.14 3.62 6.35
C ASN A 96 -7.95 3.54 4.83
N VAL A 97 -8.92 3.00 4.08
CA VAL A 97 -8.88 3.01 2.60
C VAL A 97 -8.79 4.44 2.08
N LYS A 98 -9.61 5.36 2.61
CA LYS A 98 -9.57 6.78 2.23
C LYS A 98 -8.20 7.41 2.55
N ARG A 99 -7.69 7.22 3.77
CA ARG A 99 -6.37 7.72 4.16
C ARG A 99 -5.24 7.19 3.26
N LEU A 100 -5.23 5.88 2.98
CA LEU A 100 -4.23 5.26 2.10
C LEU A 100 -4.31 5.75 0.64
N ASN A 101 -5.52 6.12 0.19
CA ASN A 101 -5.74 6.78 -1.10
C ASN A 101 -5.18 8.22 -1.11
N ASP A 102 -5.45 8.99 -0.06
CA ASP A 102 -4.94 10.37 0.10
C ASP A 102 -3.39 10.39 0.19
N GLU A 103 -2.80 9.39 0.85
CA GLU A 103 -1.35 9.15 0.92
C GLU A 103 -0.75 8.61 -0.40
N ARG A 104 -1.59 8.38 -1.43
CA ARG A 104 -1.23 7.81 -2.75
C ARG A 104 -0.54 6.44 -2.67
N ILE A 105 -0.82 5.67 -1.62
CA ILE A 105 -0.32 4.31 -1.45
C ILE A 105 -1.09 3.37 -2.36
N LEU A 106 -2.40 3.54 -2.40
CA LEU A 106 -3.34 2.85 -3.29
C LEU A 106 -4.21 3.86 -4.03
N PHE A 107 -4.87 3.39 -5.07
CA PHE A 107 -5.98 4.05 -5.74
C PHE A 107 -7.26 3.29 -5.36
N ALA A 108 -8.17 3.99 -4.72
CA ALA A 108 -9.48 3.47 -4.38
C ALA A 108 -10.51 4.09 -5.34
N TYR A 109 -11.13 3.26 -6.17
CA TYR A 109 -12.25 3.67 -6.99
C TYR A 109 -13.53 3.15 -6.35
N GLU A 110 -14.42 4.06 -6.03
CA GLU A 110 -15.76 3.75 -5.55
C GLU A 110 -16.58 3.23 -6.72
N GLU A 111 -17.03 1.98 -6.65
CA GLU A 111 -17.94 1.37 -7.60
C GLU A 111 -19.34 1.24 -6.97
N TYR A 112 -20.37 1.60 -7.74
CA TYR A 112 -21.80 1.51 -7.37
C TYR A 112 -22.18 2.31 -6.11
N TYR A 113 -22.26 3.64 -6.17
CA TYR A 113 -22.84 4.49 -5.10
C TYR A 113 -22.30 4.18 -3.69
N GLY A 114 -20.98 4.06 -3.52
CA GLY A 114 -20.36 3.80 -2.20
C GLY A 114 -20.28 2.34 -1.80
N VAL A 115 -20.81 1.43 -2.61
CA VAL A 115 -21.06 0.05 -2.17
C VAL A 115 -19.81 -0.83 -2.20
N ARG A 116 -18.88 -0.57 -3.13
CA ARG A 116 -17.66 -1.35 -3.29
C ARG A 116 -16.48 -0.43 -3.55
N TYR A 117 -15.32 -0.80 -3.03
CA TYR A 117 -14.07 -0.18 -3.46
C TYR A 117 -13.29 -1.17 -4.30
N ARG A 118 -12.96 -0.74 -5.53
CA ARG A 118 -11.91 -1.37 -6.30
C ARG A 118 -10.59 -0.76 -5.87
N LEU A 119 -9.75 -1.59 -5.28
CA LEU A 119 -8.44 -1.18 -4.81
C LEU A 119 -7.36 -1.62 -5.79
N ALA A 120 -6.56 -0.65 -6.24
CA ALA A 120 -5.34 -0.92 -6.99
C ALA A 120 -4.17 -0.30 -6.24
N LEU A 121 -3.09 -1.05 -6.00
CA LEU A 121 -1.88 -0.42 -5.47
C LEU A 121 -1.30 0.59 -6.45
N SER A 122 -0.67 1.63 -5.91
CA SER A 122 0.19 2.48 -6.74
C SER A 122 1.30 1.64 -7.38
N SER A 123 1.70 2.02 -8.60
CA SER A 123 2.72 1.30 -9.37
C SER A 123 4.03 1.11 -8.59
N ARG A 124 4.36 2.08 -7.72
CA ARG A 124 5.54 2.06 -6.85
C ARG A 124 5.45 0.96 -5.79
N PHE A 125 4.34 0.90 -5.04
CA PHE A 125 4.13 -0.15 -4.03
C PHE A 125 3.99 -1.52 -4.68
N HIS A 126 3.26 -1.61 -5.80
CA HIS A 126 3.13 -2.86 -6.56
C HIS A 126 4.51 -3.38 -7.01
N SER A 127 5.33 -2.53 -7.64
CA SER A 127 6.69 -2.89 -8.05
C SER A 127 7.56 -3.31 -6.86
N LEU A 128 7.45 -2.64 -5.71
CA LEU A 128 8.20 -2.99 -4.51
C LEU A 128 7.87 -4.40 -4.02
N ILE A 129 6.57 -4.73 -3.94
CA ILE A 129 6.11 -6.04 -3.47
C ILE A 129 6.52 -7.14 -4.48
N CYS A 130 6.36 -6.91 -5.79
CA CYS A 130 6.76 -7.88 -6.81
C CYS A 130 8.27 -8.15 -6.82
N LYS A 131 9.11 -7.14 -6.57
CA LYS A 131 10.57 -7.27 -6.60
C LYS A 131 11.16 -7.81 -5.29
N ASN A 132 10.36 -7.95 -4.23
CA ASN A 132 10.86 -8.35 -2.90
C ASN A 132 10.01 -9.48 -2.29
N ASN A 133 10.46 -10.71 -2.53
CA ASN A 133 9.78 -11.92 -2.04
C ASN A 133 9.57 -11.93 -0.52
N LYS A 134 10.51 -11.39 0.26
CA LYS A 134 10.38 -11.32 1.72
C LYS A 134 9.18 -10.49 2.15
N ILE A 135 8.97 -9.32 1.53
CA ILE A 135 7.81 -8.46 1.79
C ILE A 135 6.52 -9.17 1.41
N LYS A 136 6.52 -9.85 0.26
CA LYS A 136 5.36 -10.61 -0.21
C LYS A 136 4.96 -11.73 0.78
N GLU A 137 5.94 -12.49 1.27
CA GLU A 137 5.71 -13.56 2.25
C GLU A 137 5.21 -13.02 3.60
N GLU A 138 5.79 -11.92 4.07
CA GLU A 138 5.39 -11.25 5.31
C GLU A 138 3.94 -10.76 5.22
N LEU A 139 3.56 -10.09 4.12
CA LEU A 139 2.18 -9.66 3.88
C LEU A 139 1.19 -10.84 3.83
N ILE A 140 1.55 -11.96 3.19
CA ILE A 140 0.70 -13.17 3.18
C ILE A 140 0.50 -13.71 4.59
N LYS A 141 1.58 -13.78 5.38
CA LYS A 141 1.53 -14.30 6.75
C LYS A 141 0.67 -13.42 7.64
N GLU A 142 0.90 -12.11 7.61
CA GLU A 142 0.17 -11.13 8.41
C GLU A 142 -1.31 -11.08 8.02
N ASN A 143 -1.64 -11.17 6.73
CA ASN A 143 -3.02 -11.23 6.26
C ASN A 143 -3.76 -12.47 6.79
N LYS A 144 -3.11 -13.66 6.77
CA LYS A 144 -3.68 -14.88 7.34
C LYS A 144 -3.88 -14.76 8.85
N GLN A 145 -2.93 -14.14 9.55
CA GLN A 145 -3.01 -13.92 10.99
C GLN A 145 -4.16 -12.96 11.34
N PHE A 146 -4.30 -11.85 10.61
CA PHE A 146 -5.40 -10.90 10.78
C PHE A 146 -6.77 -11.56 10.62
N ILE A 147 -6.96 -12.37 9.55
CA ILE A 147 -8.21 -13.11 9.36
C ILE A 147 -8.48 -14.06 10.54
N LYS A 148 -7.45 -14.75 11.02
CA LYS A 148 -7.58 -15.67 12.15
C LYS A 148 -7.94 -14.97 13.46
N ASP A 149 -7.38 -13.79 13.71
CA ASP A 149 -7.49 -13.11 15.00
C ASP A 149 -8.68 -12.17 15.07
N GLU A 150 -9.05 -11.52 13.96
CA GLU A 150 -10.11 -10.49 13.95
C GLU A 150 -11.40 -10.96 13.27
N VAL A 151 -11.31 -11.86 12.27
CA VAL A 151 -12.49 -12.28 11.49
C VAL A 151 -13.04 -13.61 12.00
N TYR A 152 -12.20 -14.62 12.18
CA TYR A 152 -12.66 -15.96 12.60
C TYR A 152 -13.37 -15.99 13.95
N PRO A 153 -12.99 -15.22 14.98
CA PRO A 153 -13.73 -15.18 16.24
C PRO A 153 -15.15 -14.64 16.07
N LEU A 154 -15.39 -13.79 15.06
CA LEU A 154 -16.73 -13.31 14.72
C LEU A 154 -17.57 -14.40 14.03
N CYS A 155 -16.93 -15.43 13.46
CA CYS A 155 -17.60 -16.53 12.75
C CYS A 155 -17.78 -17.79 13.59
N LYS A 156 -17.11 -17.91 14.73
CA LYS A 156 -17.21 -19.08 15.62
C LYS A 156 -18.14 -18.77 16.79
N LYS A 157 -19.32 -19.39 16.75
CA LYS A 157 -20.15 -19.68 17.93
C LYS A 157 -19.44 -20.67 18.85
#